data_AF-A0A078KC89-F1
#
_entry.id   AF-A0A078KC89-F1
#
_cell.length_a   1.000
_cell.length_b   1.000
_cell.length_c   1.000
_cell.angle_alpha   90.00
_cell.angle_beta   90.00
_cell.angle_gamma   90.00
#
_symmetry.space_group_name_H-M   'P 1'
#
loop_
_entity.id
_entity.type
_entity.pdbx_description
1 polymer ?
#
loop_
_entity_poly.entity_id
_entity_poly.type
_entity_poly.pdbx_seq_one_letter_code
_entity_poly.pdbx_strand_id
1 'polypeptide(L)' 'MENNFNLIEKDNLDEEMNNLKNENYKYMEDHPEIKNLLNDFISSILLHAPEDIFQYANEYFSYFKQ' A
#
# COMPACT_ATOMS: atom_id res chain seq x y z
N MET A 1 19.76 11.48 30.99
CA MET A 1 19.33 12.50 30.01
C MET A 1 19.16 11.91 28.61
N GLU A 2 19.97 10.93 28.19
CA GLU A 2 19.84 10.23 26.89
C GLU A 2 18.45 9.63 26.62
N ASN A 3 17.79 9.02 27.61
CA ASN A 3 16.47 8.40 27.41
C ASN A 3 15.38 9.39 26.96
N ASN A 4 15.46 10.66 27.39
CA ASN A 4 14.46 11.66 27.04
C ASN A 4 14.64 12.17 25.59
N PHE A 5 15.89 12.17 25.10
CA PHE A 5 16.21 12.56 23.73
C PHE A 5 15.77 11.48 22.72
N ASN A 6 15.99 10.20 23.06
CA ASN A 6 15.51 9.06 22.27
C ASN A 6 13.97 8.97 22.20
N LEU A 7 13.28 9.42 23.25
CA LEU A 7 11.81 9.50 23.28
C LEU A 7 11.30 10.60 22.32
N ILE A 8 11.91 11.79 22.35
CA ILE A 8 11.55 12.90 21.44
C ILE A 8 11.82 12.52 19.98
N GLU A 9 12.96 11.88 19.67
CA GLU A 9 13.24 11.41 18.31
C GLU A 9 12.21 10.37 17.84
N LYS A 10 11.81 9.44 18.71
CA LYS A 10 10.80 8.44 18.39
C LYS A 10 9.42 9.08 18.16
N ASP A 11 9.00 10.00 19.02
CA ASP A 11 7.70 10.67 18.90
C ASP A 11 7.62 11.48 17.59
N ASN A 12 8.72 12.14 17.19
CA ASN A 12 8.81 12.85 15.91
C ASN A 12 8.72 11.88 14.71
N LEU A 13 9.37 10.71 14.79
CA LEU A 13 9.31 9.69 13.74
C LEU A 13 7.90 9.08 13.63
N ASP A 14 7.23 8.87 14.75
CA ASP A 14 5.85 8.37 14.78
C ASP A 14 4.87 9.41 14.17
N GLU A 15 5.08 10.70 14.45
CA GLU A 15 4.31 11.79 13.83
C GLU A 15 4.53 11.85 12.31
N GLU A 16 5.78 11.81 11.84
CA GLU A 16 6.11 11.82 10.42
C GLU A 16 5.55 10.59 9.69
N MET A 17 5.63 9.40 10.31
CA MET A 17 5.01 8.19 9.78
C MET A 17 3.49 8.32 9.65
N ASN A 18 2.83 8.93 10.63
CA ASN A 18 1.38 9.14 10.60
C ASN A 18 0.98 10.16 9.53
N ASN A 19 1.75 11.24 9.38
CA ASN A 19 1.54 12.22 8.32
C ASN A 19 1.67 11.57 6.93
N LEU A 20 2.73 10.79 6.71
CA LEU A 20 2.92 10.06 5.46
C LEU A 20 1.78 9.07 5.18
N LYS A 21 1.31 8.35 6.19
CA LYS A 21 0.14 7.47 6.06
C LYS A 21 -1.11 8.26 5.66
N ASN A 22 -1.37 9.39 6.30
CA ASN A 22 -2.53 10.22 5.99
C ASN A 22 -2.47 10.78 4.57
N GLU A 23 -1.30 11.23 4.11
CA GLU A 23 -1.09 11.67 2.72
C GLU A 23 -1.32 10.53 1.73
N ASN A 24 -0.81 9.33 2.01
CA ASN A 24 -1.04 8.15 1.19
C ASN A 24 -2.53 7.76 1.13
N TYR A 25 -3.24 7.80 2.26
CA TYR A 25 -4.68 7.54 2.29
C TYR A 25 -5.44 8.56 1.46
N LYS A 26 -5.13 9.85 1.63
CA LYS A 26 -5.74 10.92 0.85
C LYS A 26 -5.47 10.74 -0.66
N TYR A 27 -4.26 10.38 -1.03
CA TYR A 27 -3.92 10.05 -2.42
C TYR A 27 -4.76 8.87 -2.95
N MET A 28 -4.96 7.82 -2.14
CA MET A 28 -5.83 6.70 -2.53
C MET A 28 -7.31 7.08 -2.63
N GLU A 29 -7.79 8.05 -1.85
CA GLU A 29 -9.16 8.58 -1.94
C GLU A 29 -9.36 9.48 -3.16
N ASP A 30 -8.38 10.35 -3.43
CA ASP A 30 -8.42 11.32 -4.53
C ASP A 30 -8.22 10.64 -5.91
N HIS A 31 -7.58 9.47 -5.96
CA HIS A 31 -7.27 8.72 -7.18
C HIS A 31 -8.03 7.38 -7.25
N PRO A 32 -9.27 7.35 -7.79
CA PRO A 32 -10.06 6.13 -7.87
C PRO A 32 -9.44 5.07 -8.80
N GLU A 33 -8.51 5.44 -9.67
CA GLU A 33 -7.83 4.53 -10.60
C GLU A 33 -7.11 3.39 -9.86
N ILE A 34 -6.48 3.70 -8.73
CA ILE A 34 -5.75 2.71 -7.92
C ILE A 34 -6.74 1.71 -7.31
N LYS A 35 -7.85 2.21 -6.78
CA LYS A 35 -8.91 1.38 -6.21
C LYS A 35 -9.55 0.48 -7.27
N ASN A 36 -9.79 1.01 -8.46
CA ASN A 36 -10.34 0.26 -9.58
C ASN A 36 -9.38 -0.86 -10.02
N LEU A 37 -8.09 -0.56 -10.18
CA LEU A 37 -7.06 -1.54 -10.52
C LEU A 37 -6.99 -2.69 -9.50
N LEU A 38 -7.04 -2.36 -8.20
CA LEU A 38 -7.04 -3.36 -7.14
C LEU A 38 -8.32 -4.19 -7.14
N ASN A 39 -9.48 -3.57 -7.37
CA ASN A 39 -10.76 -4.28 -7.46
C ASN A 39 -10.77 -5.27 -8.63
N ASP A 40 -10.24 -4.89 -9.79
CA ASP A 40 -10.13 -5.76 -10.96
C ASP A 40 -9.22 -6.95 -10.64
N PHE A 41 -8.08 -6.70 -10.01
CA PHE A 41 -7.15 -7.75 -9.59
C PHE A 41 -7.77 -8.72 -8.58
N ILE A 42 -8.45 -8.21 -7.55
CA ILE A 42 -9.13 -9.03 -6.53
C ILE A 42 -10.25 -9.85 -7.19
N SER A 43 -11.03 -9.24 -8.08
CA SER A 43 -12.08 -9.95 -8.82
C SER A 43 -11.48 -11.09 -9.66
N SER A 44 -10.32 -10.87 -10.26
CA SER A 44 -9.57 -11.87 -11.00
C SER A 44 -9.09 -13.01 -10.10
N ILE A 45 -8.54 -12.70 -8.91
CA ILE A 45 -8.15 -13.73 -7.92
C ILE A 45 -9.35 -14.56 -7.49
N LEU A 46 -10.48 -13.92 -7.18
CA LEU A 46 -11.68 -14.62 -6.71
C LEU A 46 -12.27 -15.53 -7.81
N LEU A 47 -12.13 -15.14 -9.08
CA LEU A 47 -12.59 -15.93 -10.21
C LEU A 47 -11.67 -17.14 -10.48
N HIS A 48 -10.35 -16.94 -10.44
CA HIS A 48 -9.38 -17.95 -10.84
C HIS A 48 -8.87 -18.81 -9.69
N ALA A 49 -9.04 -18.36 -8.44
CA ALA A 49 -8.60 -19.01 -7.21
C ALA A 49 -7.21 -19.66 -7.32
N PRO A 50 -6.17 -18.90 -7.70
CA PRO A 50 -4.82 -19.45 -7.90
C PRO A 50 -4.23 -19.97 -6.60
N GLU A 51 -3.43 -21.03 -6.67
CA GLU A 51 -2.70 -21.57 -5.51
C GLU A 51 -1.59 -20.62 -5.03
N ASP A 52 -0.93 -19.92 -5.97
CA ASP A 52 0.09 -18.91 -5.68
C ASP A 52 -0.36 -17.52 -6.14
N ILE A 53 -0.77 -16.70 -5.17
CA ILE A 53 -1.24 -15.33 -5.40
C ILE A 53 -0.08 -14.41 -5.84
N PHE A 54 1.14 -14.64 -5.37
CA PHE A 54 2.29 -13.78 -5.70
C PHE A 54 2.75 -14.00 -7.14
N GLN A 55 2.83 -15.27 -7.57
CA GLN A 55 3.11 -15.59 -8.96
C GLN A 55 2.01 -15.01 -9.87
N TYR A 56 0.75 -15.20 -9.51
CA TYR A 56 -0.39 -14.66 -10.26
C TYR A 56 -0.36 -13.13 -10.35
N ALA A 57 -0.03 -12.43 -9.26
CA ALA A 57 0.13 -10.98 -9.27
C ALA A 57 1.22 -10.52 -10.24
N ASN A 58 2.38 -11.18 -10.24
CA ASN A 58 3.48 -10.82 -11.13
C ASN A 58 3.07 -10.95 -12.61
N GLU A 59 2.41 -12.06 -12.96
CA GLU A 59 1.86 -12.28 -14.30
C GLU A 59 0.77 -11.25 -14.64
N TYR A 60 -0.23 -11.06 -13.78
CA TYR A 60 -1.33 -10.11 -13.98
C TYR A 60 -0.83 -8.67 -14.17
N PHE A 61 0.07 -8.19 -13.32
CA PHE A 61 0.62 -6.84 -13.42
C PHE A 61 1.69 -6.69 -14.50
N SER A 62 2.27 -7.78 -15.01
CA SER A 62 3.23 -7.72 -16.13
C SER A 62 2.60 -7.14 -17.41
N TYR A 63 1.30 -7.37 -17.62
CA TYR A 63 0.56 -6.86 -18.78
C TYR A 63 0.41 -5.34 -18.79
N PHE A 64 0.56 -4.66 -17.64
CA PHE A 64 0.49 -3.20 -17.52
C PHE A 64 1.85 -2.50 -17.71
N LYS A 65 2.94 -3.27 -17.88
CA LYS A 65 4.30 -2.73 -18.05
C LYS A 65 4.67 -2.43 -19.51
N GLN A 66 3.73 -2.54 -20.46
CA GLN A 66 3.92 -2.17 -21.87
C GLN A 66 3.67 -0.68 -22.08
#